data_AF-A0A2M8T7T9-F1
#
_entry.id   AF-A0A2M8T7T9-F1
#
_cell.length_a   1.000
_cell.length_b   1.000
_cell.length_c   1.000
_cell.angle_alpha   90.00
_cell.angle_beta   90.00
_cell.angle_gamma   90.00
#
_symmetry.space_group_name_H-M   'P 1'
#
loop_
_entity.id
_entity.type
_entity.pdbx_description
1 polymer ?
#
loop_
_entity_poly.entity_id
_entity_poly.type
_entity_poly.pdbx_seq_one_letter_code
_entity_poly.pdbx_strand_id
1 'polypeptide(L)'
;MPKLVEILGEEAFKDIPNEVRDKYRDVDLVNSSAYIPKDRFKEVTDEKNEYKKQVEEKNKQLENFQDKVKYNENLAQEIKELKEESRKTSDNYESEINKFKLKSAVKSALRDSKVRDADLAMKLIDYNKVRLSKDGTLVGINNQIANMKKERGYLFEKQMGGTGSFATGGTKTTPLATSLGERLAKQKAISMKNVQEQNKFFK
;
A
#
# COMPACT_ATOMS: atom_id res chain seq x y z
N MET A 1 31.98 -59.05 34.77
CA MET A 1 31.62 -58.70 36.16
C MET A 1 32.78 -57.89 36.71
N PRO A 2 32.57 -56.64 37.14
CA PRO A 2 33.63 -55.86 37.75
C PRO A 2 34.09 -56.57 39.04
N LYS A 3 35.40 -56.55 39.30
CA LYS A 3 35.98 -57.28 40.44
C LYS A 3 35.64 -56.57 41.75
N LEU A 4 35.63 -57.30 42.87
CA LEU A 4 35.38 -56.73 44.20
C LEU A 4 36.31 -55.54 44.52
N VAL A 5 37.57 -55.60 44.07
CA VAL A 5 38.55 -54.50 44.18
C VAL A 5 38.20 -53.29 43.30
N GLU A 6 37.58 -53.50 42.13
CA GLU A 6 37.15 -52.42 41.23
C GLU A 6 35.87 -51.74 41.75
N ILE A 7 35.02 -52.47 42.49
CA ILE A 7 33.78 -51.95 43.08
C ILE A 7 34.07 -51.11 44.34
N LEU A 8 34.95 -51.61 45.21
CA LEU A 8 35.23 -50.99 46.51
C LEU A 8 36.40 -50.01 46.47
N GLY A 9 37.26 -50.10 45.44
CA GLY A 9 38.53 -49.40 45.36
C GLY A 9 39.64 -50.12 46.13
N GLU A 10 40.90 -49.85 45.75
CA GLU A 10 42.06 -50.56 46.29
C GLU A 10 42.27 -50.37 47.81
N GLU A 11 41.92 -49.20 48.35
CA GLU A 11 42.09 -48.90 49.77
C GLU A 11 41.09 -49.66 50.63
N ALA A 12 39.79 -49.54 50.34
CA ALA A 12 38.75 -50.25 51.08
C ALA A 12 38.82 -51.77 50.92
N PHE A 13 39.37 -52.27 49.80
CA PHE A 13 39.57 -53.72 49.59
C PHE A 13 40.64 -54.31 50.51
N LYS A 14 41.68 -53.54 50.85
CA LYS A 14 42.78 -54.00 51.73
C LYS A 14 42.33 -54.14 53.19
N ASP A 15 41.38 -53.32 53.62
CA ASP A 15 40.85 -53.33 54.99
C ASP A 15 39.90 -54.51 55.27
N ILE A 16 39.56 -55.29 54.25
CA ILE A 16 38.65 -56.44 54.36
C ILE A 16 39.45 -57.71 54.71
N PRO A 17 39.01 -58.51 55.71
CA PRO A 17 39.63 -59.79 56.04
C PRO A 17 39.72 -60.74 54.83
N ASN A 18 40.80 -61.52 54.73
CA ASN A 18 41.05 -62.44 53.61
C ASN A 18 39.88 -63.41 53.36
N GLU A 19 39.28 -63.94 54.43
CA GLU A 19 38.14 -64.87 54.36
C GLU A 19 36.92 -64.26 53.65
N VAL A 20 36.69 -62.96 53.86
CA VAL A 20 35.59 -62.22 53.23
C VAL A 20 35.91 -61.94 51.76
N ARG A 21 37.18 -61.67 51.45
CA ARG A 21 37.64 -61.50 50.06
C ARG A 21 37.47 -62.77 49.24
N ASP A 22 37.81 -63.93 49.79
CA ASP A 22 37.68 -65.21 49.11
C ASP A 22 36.21 -65.63 48.96
N LYS A 23 35.38 -65.42 49.99
CA LYS A 23 33.96 -65.80 49.98
C LYS A 23 33.14 -65.06 48.92
N TYR A 24 33.44 -63.79 48.67
CA TYR A 24 32.71 -62.95 47.72
C TYR A 24 33.46 -62.73 46.40
N ARG A 25 34.57 -63.45 46.19
CA ARG A 25 35.40 -63.35 44.98
C ARG A 25 34.60 -63.60 43.70
N ASP A 26 33.74 -64.62 43.73
CA ASP A 26 32.96 -65.09 42.58
C ASP A 26 31.46 -64.72 42.70
N VAL A 27 31.09 -63.94 43.71
CA VAL A 27 29.72 -63.48 43.92
C VAL A 27 29.53 -62.17 43.14
N ASP A 28 28.50 -62.09 42.30
CA ASP A 28 28.17 -60.86 41.56
C ASP A 28 27.39 -59.88 42.45
N LEU A 29 28.10 -59.01 43.20
CA LEU A 29 27.48 -58.09 44.16
C LEU A 29 26.73 -56.92 43.50
N VAL A 30 27.08 -56.58 42.26
CA VAL A 30 26.50 -55.43 41.55
C VAL A 30 25.43 -55.83 40.55
N ASN A 31 25.14 -57.14 40.42
CA ASN A 31 24.34 -57.68 39.34
C ASN A 31 24.84 -57.10 38.01
N SER A 32 26.02 -57.54 37.60
CA SER A 32 26.76 -57.05 36.43
C SER A 32 25.95 -57.02 35.14
N SER A 33 24.87 -57.81 35.06
CA SER A 33 23.92 -57.80 33.95
C SER A 33 23.03 -56.54 33.90
N ALA A 34 22.79 -55.92 35.05
CA ALA A 34 21.99 -54.71 35.22
C ALA A 34 22.84 -53.45 35.53
N TYR A 35 24.14 -53.61 35.75
CA TYR A 35 25.06 -52.51 36.08
C TYR A 35 25.38 -51.65 34.85
N ILE A 36 25.10 -50.35 34.94
CA ILE A 36 25.43 -49.35 33.91
C ILE A 36 26.45 -48.37 34.49
N PRO A 37 27.63 -48.21 33.87
CA PRO A 37 28.63 -47.24 34.30
C PRO A 37 28.06 -45.81 34.33
N LYS A 38 28.49 -45.01 35.32
CA LYS A 38 27.99 -43.63 35.52
C LYS A 38 28.13 -42.76 34.27
N ASP A 39 29.22 -42.91 33.52
CA ASP A 39 29.45 -42.16 32.28
C ASP A 39 28.46 -42.55 31.18
N ARG A 40 28.14 -43.85 31.04
CA ARG A 40 27.12 -44.34 30.11
C ARG A 40 25.72 -43.90 30.54
N PHE A 41 25.43 -43.91 31.84
CA PHE A 41 24.17 -43.40 32.36
C PHE A 41 24.02 -41.89 32.12
N LYS A 42 25.10 -41.12 32.30
CA LYS A 42 25.13 -39.69 32.03
C LYS A 42 24.98 -39.40 30.54
N GLU A 43 25.71 -40.10 29.68
CA GLU A 43 25.60 -40.02 28.21
C GLU A 43 24.17 -40.29 27.77
N VAL A 44 23.56 -41.40 28.20
CA VAL A 44 22.17 -41.76 27.86
C VAL A 44 21.16 -40.75 28.43
N THR A 45 21.42 -40.18 29.60
CA THR A 45 20.53 -39.17 30.21
C THR A 45 20.63 -37.84 29.47
N ASP A 46 21.84 -37.42 29.10
CA ASP A 46 22.09 -36.20 28.33
C ASP A 46 21.49 -36.34 26.92
N GLU A 47 21.70 -37.46 26.25
CA GLU A 47 21.05 -37.78 24.96
C GLU A 47 19.53 -37.79 25.09
N LYS A 48 18.97 -38.43 26.12
CA LYS A 48 17.51 -38.45 26.35
C LYS A 48 16.95 -37.04 26.57
N ASN A 49 17.66 -36.20 27.31
CA ASN A 49 17.24 -34.82 27.55
C ASN A 49 17.33 -33.97 26.29
N GLU A 50 18.37 -34.18 25.48
CA GLU A 50 18.55 -33.53 24.18
C GLU A 50 17.45 -33.96 23.19
N TYR A 51 17.17 -35.26 23.10
CA TYR A 51 16.05 -35.77 22.30
C TYR A 51 14.71 -35.23 22.78
N LYS A 52 14.47 -35.13 24.09
CA LYS A 52 13.25 -34.51 24.62
C LYS A 52 13.13 -33.05 24.19
N LYS A 53 14.21 -32.27 24.30
CA LYS A 53 14.23 -30.87 23.83
C LYS A 53 13.93 -30.78 22.33
N GLN A 54 14.56 -31.62 21.51
CA GLN A 54 14.30 -31.64 20.07
C GLN A 54 12.86 -32.03 19.74
N VAL A 55 12.26 -32.97 20.47
CA VAL A 55 10.85 -33.34 20.31
C VAL A 55 9.93 -32.20 20.73
N GLU A 56 10.19 -31.53 21.84
CA GLU A 56 9.42 -30.36 22.29
C GLU A 56 9.53 -29.20 21.30
N GLU A 57 10.71 -28.93 20.76
CA GLU A 57 10.92 -27.89 19.75
C GLU A 57 10.22 -28.23 18.42
N LYS A 58 10.29 -29.50 17.99
CA LYS A 58 9.52 -29.98 16.82
C LYS A 58 8.02 -29.88 17.04
N ASN A 59 7.52 -30.20 18.24
CA ASN A 59 6.11 -30.05 18.57
C ASN A 59 5.69 -28.58 18.54
N LYS A 60 6.48 -27.65 19.11
CA LYS A 60 6.23 -26.21 19.00
C LYS A 60 6.27 -25.70 17.55
N GLN A 61 7.18 -26.22 16.73
CA GLN A 61 7.20 -25.92 15.29
C GLN A 61 5.96 -26.45 14.58
N LEU A 62 5.49 -27.65 14.95
CA LEU A 62 4.29 -28.26 14.40
C LEU A 62 3.03 -27.49 14.80
N GLU A 63 2.92 -27.07 16.06
CA GLU A 63 1.85 -26.19 16.55
C GLU A 63 1.88 -24.85 15.83
N ASN A 64 3.04 -24.21 15.72
CA ASN A 64 3.19 -22.97 14.93
C ASN A 64 2.83 -23.17 13.44
N PHE A 65 3.15 -24.32 12.85
CA PHE A 65 2.74 -24.67 11.49
C PHE A 65 1.23 -24.90 11.40
N GLN A 66 0.63 -25.59 12.36
CA GLN A 66 -0.82 -25.81 12.43
C GLN A 66 -1.58 -24.50 12.64
N ASP A 67 -1.09 -23.59 13.48
CA ASP A 67 -1.69 -22.28 13.70
C ASP A 67 -1.54 -21.39 12.47
N LYS A 68 -0.40 -21.43 11.78
CA LYS A 68 -0.23 -20.78 10.46
C LYS A 68 -1.12 -21.41 9.39
N VAL A 69 -1.35 -22.72 9.43
CA VAL A 69 -2.26 -23.42 8.51
C VAL A 69 -3.71 -23.07 8.81
N LYS A 70 -4.14 -22.99 10.08
CA LYS A 70 -5.48 -22.51 10.47
C LYS A 70 -5.71 -21.03 10.15
N TYR A 71 -4.68 -20.20 10.28
CA TYR A 71 -4.71 -18.81 9.84
C TYR A 71 -4.80 -18.72 8.31
N ASN A 72 -4.10 -19.62 7.60
CA ASN A 72 -4.25 -19.79 6.15
C ASN A 72 -5.58 -20.43 5.74
N GLU A 73 -6.25 -21.23 6.58
CA GLU A 73 -7.58 -21.78 6.30
C GLU A 73 -8.66 -20.74 6.52
N ASN A 74 -8.54 -19.86 7.53
CA ASN A 74 -9.40 -18.68 7.67
C ASN A 74 -9.15 -17.68 6.53
N LEU A 75 -7.89 -17.40 6.18
CA LEU A 75 -7.57 -16.61 4.98
C LEU A 75 -8.00 -17.31 3.70
N ALA A 76 -7.96 -18.64 3.60
CA ALA A 76 -8.39 -19.39 2.42
C ALA A 76 -9.91 -19.57 2.36
N GLN A 77 -10.62 -19.56 3.49
CA GLN A 77 -12.08 -19.49 3.57
C GLN A 77 -12.54 -18.08 3.27
N GLU A 78 -11.90 -17.06 3.81
CA GLU A 78 -12.20 -15.65 3.51
C GLU A 78 -11.82 -15.32 2.06
N ILE A 79 -10.71 -15.86 1.52
CA ILE A 79 -10.38 -15.78 0.10
C ILE A 79 -11.33 -16.66 -0.73
N LYS A 80 -11.81 -17.82 -0.26
CA LYS A 80 -12.81 -18.63 -0.99
C LYS A 80 -14.19 -17.97 -0.99
N GLU A 81 -14.62 -17.41 0.12
CA GLU A 81 -15.85 -16.62 0.26
C GLU A 81 -15.73 -15.36 -0.58
N LEU A 82 -14.62 -14.62 -0.50
CA LEU A 82 -14.34 -13.46 -1.33
C LEU A 82 -14.20 -13.85 -2.82
N LYS A 83 -13.74 -15.06 -3.16
CA LYS A 83 -13.59 -15.57 -4.54
C LYS A 83 -14.89 -16.20 -5.08
N GLU A 84 -15.75 -16.74 -4.23
CA GLU A 84 -17.12 -17.16 -4.57
C GLU A 84 -18.04 -15.95 -4.69
N GLU A 85 -17.89 -14.95 -3.82
CA GLU A 85 -18.52 -13.64 -3.93
C GLU A 85 -17.99 -12.89 -5.17
N SER A 86 -16.67 -12.90 -5.44
CA SER A 86 -16.11 -12.34 -6.68
C SER A 86 -16.54 -13.09 -7.95
N ARG A 87 -16.81 -14.40 -7.88
CA ARG A 87 -17.32 -15.19 -9.03
C ARG A 87 -18.80 -14.93 -9.30
N LYS A 88 -19.63 -14.77 -8.26
CA LYS A 88 -21.02 -14.29 -8.41
C LYS A 88 -21.09 -12.83 -8.87
N THR A 89 -20.04 -12.05 -8.64
CA THR A 89 -19.98 -10.61 -8.94
C THR A 89 -19.13 -10.28 -10.16
N SER A 90 -18.65 -11.25 -10.96
CA SER A 90 -17.76 -10.95 -12.09
C SER A 90 -18.42 -10.03 -13.13
N ASP A 91 -19.71 -10.23 -13.40
CA ASP A 91 -20.48 -9.38 -14.33
C ASP A 91 -20.81 -8.00 -13.72
N ASN A 92 -21.04 -7.95 -12.41
CA ASN A 92 -21.29 -6.70 -11.70
C ASN A 92 -20.02 -5.89 -11.50
N TYR A 93 -18.87 -6.51 -11.27
CA TYR A 93 -17.60 -5.85 -11.03
C TYR A 93 -16.98 -5.31 -12.33
N GLU A 94 -17.10 -6.03 -13.46
CA GLU A 94 -16.78 -5.44 -14.76
C GLU A 94 -17.71 -4.26 -15.08
N SER A 95 -19.01 -4.39 -14.79
CA SER A 95 -19.97 -3.30 -14.93
C SER A 95 -19.61 -2.11 -14.03
N GLU A 96 -19.20 -2.35 -12.78
CA GLU A 96 -18.80 -1.32 -11.83
C GLU A 96 -17.46 -0.68 -12.18
N ILE A 97 -16.47 -1.46 -12.63
CA ILE A 97 -15.19 -0.95 -13.14
C ILE A 97 -15.44 -0.10 -14.39
N ASN A 98 -16.28 -0.56 -15.32
CA ASN A 98 -16.61 0.19 -16.52
C ASN A 98 -17.41 1.46 -16.18
N LYS A 99 -18.36 1.40 -15.26
CA LYS A 99 -19.09 2.56 -14.72
C LYS A 99 -18.15 3.54 -14.03
N PHE A 100 -17.19 3.06 -13.24
CA PHE A 100 -16.22 3.89 -12.53
C PHE A 100 -15.25 4.56 -13.50
N LYS A 101 -14.70 3.80 -14.47
CA LYS A 101 -13.86 4.34 -15.55
C LYS A 101 -14.62 5.41 -16.36
N LEU A 102 -15.87 5.13 -16.71
CA LEU A 102 -16.72 6.07 -17.44
C LEU A 102 -17.01 7.32 -16.61
N LYS A 103 -17.41 7.18 -15.35
CA LYS A 103 -17.62 8.31 -14.42
C LYS A 103 -16.35 9.15 -14.24
N SER A 104 -15.20 8.50 -14.09
CA SER A 104 -13.90 9.18 -13.94
C SER A 104 -13.55 9.98 -15.19
N ALA A 105 -13.65 9.36 -16.37
CA ALA A 105 -13.44 10.04 -17.64
C ALA A 105 -14.40 11.22 -17.84
N VAL A 106 -15.68 11.08 -17.43
CA VAL A 106 -16.69 12.13 -17.56
C VAL A 106 -16.33 13.30 -16.65
N LYS A 107 -15.93 13.00 -15.41
CA LYS A 107 -15.48 14.01 -14.45
C LYS A 107 -14.26 14.77 -14.97
N SER A 108 -13.30 14.09 -15.60
CA SER A 108 -12.14 14.74 -16.23
C SER A 108 -12.57 15.67 -17.37
N ALA A 109 -13.42 15.20 -18.31
CA ALA A 109 -13.90 16.03 -19.42
C ALA A 109 -14.70 17.28 -18.94
N LEU A 110 -15.47 17.14 -17.85
CA LEU A 110 -16.17 18.26 -17.21
C LEU A 110 -15.21 19.25 -16.56
N ARG A 111 -14.15 18.76 -15.90
CA ARG A 111 -13.10 19.61 -15.32
C ARG A 111 -12.35 20.38 -16.41
N ASP A 112 -11.97 19.73 -17.50
CA ASP A 112 -11.31 20.37 -18.65
C ASP A 112 -12.18 21.48 -19.27
N SER A 113 -13.50 21.30 -19.18
CA SER A 113 -14.49 22.27 -19.65
C SER A 113 -14.71 23.46 -18.71
N LYS A 114 -13.96 23.53 -17.59
CA LYS A 114 -14.03 24.54 -16.53
C LYS A 114 -15.38 24.63 -15.85
N VAL A 115 -15.93 23.49 -15.48
CA VAL A 115 -17.16 23.41 -14.67
C VAL A 115 -16.86 23.80 -13.22
N ARG A 116 -17.69 24.67 -12.63
CA ARG A 116 -17.60 25.10 -11.22
C ARG A 116 -17.94 23.98 -10.24
N ASP A 117 -18.99 23.23 -10.57
CA ASP A 117 -19.44 22.07 -9.78
C ASP A 117 -19.52 20.83 -10.67
N ALA A 118 -18.42 20.06 -10.66
CA ALA A 118 -18.30 18.84 -11.45
C ALA A 118 -19.31 17.77 -11.00
N ASP A 119 -19.71 17.76 -9.72
CA ASP A 119 -20.63 16.75 -9.19
C ASP A 119 -22.09 17.07 -9.57
N LEU A 120 -22.48 18.35 -9.62
CA LEU A 120 -23.76 18.77 -10.17
C LEU A 120 -23.83 18.51 -11.69
N ALA A 121 -22.76 18.85 -12.41
CA ALA A 121 -22.68 18.59 -13.84
C ALA A 121 -22.75 17.09 -14.16
N MET A 122 -22.10 16.23 -13.38
CA MET A 122 -22.20 14.77 -13.52
C MET A 122 -23.62 14.23 -13.40
N LYS A 123 -24.52 14.88 -12.64
CA LYS A 123 -25.93 14.49 -12.52
C LYS A 123 -26.77 14.89 -13.73
N LEU A 124 -26.31 15.87 -14.50
CA LEU A 124 -26.97 16.39 -15.70
C LEU A 124 -26.52 15.66 -16.98
N ILE A 125 -25.48 14.82 -16.90
CA ILE A 125 -24.98 14.02 -18.03
C ILE A 125 -25.89 12.83 -18.26
N ASP A 126 -26.29 12.64 -19.52
CA ASP A 126 -27.02 11.46 -19.97
C ASP A 126 -26.00 10.37 -20.34
N TYR A 127 -25.75 9.47 -19.38
CA TYR A 127 -24.81 8.36 -19.50
C TYR A 127 -25.21 7.35 -20.60
N ASN A 128 -26.45 7.31 -21.06
CA ASN A 128 -26.87 6.43 -22.16
C ASN A 128 -26.29 6.88 -23.52
N LYS A 129 -26.01 8.18 -23.65
CA LYS A 129 -25.45 8.81 -24.85
C LYS A 129 -23.94 9.02 -24.76
N VAL A 130 -23.31 8.56 -23.68
CA VAL A 130 -21.88 8.73 -23.44
C VAL A 130 -21.22 7.35 -23.51
N ARG A 131 -20.25 7.21 -24.41
CA ARG A 131 -19.48 5.97 -24.56
C ARG A 131 -17.99 6.25 -24.39
N LEU A 132 -17.32 5.35 -23.69
CA LEU A 132 -15.86 5.35 -23.58
C LEU A 132 -15.29 4.59 -24.78
N SER A 133 -14.57 5.28 -25.65
CA SER A 133 -13.86 4.67 -26.78
C SER A 133 -12.61 3.93 -26.32
N LYS A 134 -12.10 3.03 -27.16
CA LYS A 134 -10.87 2.26 -26.90
C LYS A 134 -9.65 3.15 -26.65
N ASP A 135 -9.66 4.36 -27.20
CA ASP A 135 -8.59 5.35 -27.06
C ASP A 135 -8.67 6.16 -25.74
N GLY A 136 -9.61 5.82 -24.85
CA GLY A 136 -9.82 6.53 -23.57
C GLY A 136 -10.58 7.84 -23.70
N THR A 137 -11.02 8.22 -24.91
CA THR A 137 -11.83 9.41 -25.15
C THR A 137 -13.32 9.12 -25.00
N LEU A 138 -14.06 10.08 -24.45
CA LEU A 138 -15.51 9.98 -24.34
C LEU A 138 -16.18 10.55 -25.57
N VAL A 139 -16.97 9.71 -26.25
CA VAL A 139 -17.79 10.11 -27.39
C VAL A 139 -19.17 10.56 -26.90
N GLY A 140 -19.64 11.69 -27.41
CA GLY A 140 -20.95 12.28 -27.07
C GLY A 140 -20.92 13.26 -25.88
N ILE A 141 -19.90 13.21 -25.02
CA ILE A 141 -19.80 14.10 -23.85
C ILE A 141 -19.66 15.57 -24.24
N ASN A 142 -18.87 15.87 -25.28
CA ASN A 142 -18.60 17.25 -25.72
C ASN A 142 -19.87 17.97 -26.18
N ASN A 143 -20.77 17.27 -26.88
CA ASN A 143 -22.05 17.84 -27.32
C ASN A 143 -22.97 18.14 -26.13
N GLN A 144 -23.00 17.27 -25.11
CA GLN A 144 -23.78 17.52 -23.90
C GLN A 144 -23.22 18.70 -23.11
N ILE A 145 -21.89 18.79 -22.98
CA ILE A 145 -21.23 19.93 -22.33
C ILE A 145 -21.54 21.24 -23.06
N ALA A 146 -21.51 21.23 -24.40
CA ALA A 146 -21.84 22.41 -25.20
C ALA A 146 -23.30 22.87 -25.02
N ASN A 147 -24.25 21.94 -24.99
CA ASN A 147 -25.65 22.25 -24.70
C ASN A 147 -25.84 22.73 -23.26
N MET A 148 -25.18 22.10 -22.30
CA MET A 148 -25.20 22.51 -20.89
C MET A 148 -24.60 23.91 -20.70
N LYS A 149 -23.58 24.31 -21.47
CA LYS A 149 -23.07 25.68 -21.50
C LYS A 149 -24.10 26.69 -21.96
N LYS A 150 -24.98 26.32 -22.91
CA LYS A 150 -26.06 27.19 -23.42
C LYS A 150 -27.21 27.32 -22.44
N GLU A 151 -27.71 26.20 -21.91
CA GLU A 151 -28.87 26.19 -21.01
C GLU A 151 -28.52 26.57 -19.58
N ARG A 152 -27.33 26.16 -19.11
CA ARG A 152 -26.89 26.26 -17.72
C ARG A 152 -25.48 26.84 -17.62
N GLY A 153 -25.24 27.93 -18.35
CA GLY A 153 -23.94 28.62 -18.38
C GLY A 153 -23.41 29.07 -17.01
N TYR A 154 -24.26 29.19 -15.98
CA TYR A 154 -23.86 29.47 -14.60
C TYR A 154 -23.02 28.35 -13.96
N LEU A 155 -23.10 27.12 -14.47
CA LEU A 155 -22.31 25.98 -14.01
C LEU A 155 -20.86 26.02 -14.48
N PHE A 156 -20.55 26.87 -15.45
CA PHE A 156 -19.23 26.98 -16.01
C PHE A 156 -18.56 28.24 -15.49
N GLU A 157 -17.27 28.14 -15.24
CA GLU A 157 -16.45 29.31 -15.00
C GLU A 157 -16.53 30.18 -16.24
N LYS A 158 -17.09 31.38 -16.06
CA LYS A 158 -16.85 32.44 -17.02
C LYS A 158 -15.35 32.67 -16.99
N GLN A 159 -14.69 32.60 -18.15
CA GLN A 159 -13.41 33.26 -18.29
C GLN A 159 -13.66 34.74 -18.09
N MET A 160 -13.59 35.19 -16.84
CA MET A 160 -13.32 36.57 -16.55
C MET A 160 -11.92 36.79 -17.11
N GLY A 161 -11.85 37.30 -18.34
CA GLY A 161 -10.63 37.85 -18.88
C GLY A 161 -10.18 38.89 -17.87
N GLY A 162 -9.20 38.51 -17.04
CA GLY A 162 -8.65 39.41 -16.06
C GLY A 162 -8.18 40.64 -16.81
N THR A 163 -8.77 41.79 -16.51
CA THR A 163 -8.21 43.09 -16.88
C THR A 163 -6.94 43.39 -16.07
N GLY A 164 -6.46 42.43 -15.27
CA GLY A 164 -5.36 42.56 -14.31
C GLY A 164 -3.95 42.52 -14.90
N SER A 165 -3.74 42.89 -16.15
CA SER A 165 -2.39 43.23 -16.62
C SER A 165 -2.18 44.74 -16.50
N PHE A 166 -1.99 45.21 -15.26
CA PHE A 166 -1.34 46.50 -15.05
C PHE A 166 0.14 46.31 -15.34
N ALA A 167 0.57 46.67 -16.55
CA ALA A 167 1.99 46.71 -16.90
C ALA A 167 2.64 47.90 -16.17
N THR A 168 3.07 47.72 -14.93
CA THR A 168 4.04 48.60 -14.28
C THR A 168 5.41 48.33 -14.88
N GLY A 169 5.72 49.07 -15.94
CA GLY A 169 7.10 49.37 -16.35
C GLY A 169 7.92 48.22 -16.90
N GLY A 170 7.90 48.05 -18.23
CA GLY A 170 9.04 47.56 -18.99
C GLY A 170 9.04 46.07 -19.30
N THR A 171 8.43 45.70 -20.42
CA THR A 171 9.01 44.78 -21.42
C THR A 171 8.09 44.75 -22.63
N LYS A 172 8.68 44.91 -23.82
CA LYS A 172 7.97 44.99 -25.10
C LYS A 172 7.78 43.58 -25.65
N THR A 173 6.55 43.07 -25.72
CA THR A 173 6.19 42.00 -26.68
C THR A 173 4.74 42.12 -27.15
N THR A 174 4.60 42.42 -28.44
CA THR A 174 3.48 42.19 -29.38
C THR A 174 2.16 42.98 -29.24
N PRO A 175 1.56 43.43 -30.37
CA PRO A 175 0.51 44.43 -30.39
C PRO A 175 -0.86 43.77 -30.28
N LEU A 176 -1.49 43.87 -29.12
CA LEU A 176 -2.91 43.53 -29.00
C LEU A 176 -3.62 44.60 -28.17
N ALA A 177 -4.47 45.36 -28.86
CA ALA A 177 -5.38 46.39 -28.37
C ALA A 177 -4.72 47.55 -27.58
N THR A 178 -4.71 48.74 -28.20
CA THR A 178 -4.35 50.03 -27.56
C THR A 178 -5.10 50.18 -26.23
N SER A 179 -4.37 50.14 -25.11
CA SER A 179 -4.97 50.22 -23.79
C SER A 179 -5.70 51.55 -23.60
N LEU A 180 -6.71 51.58 -22.72
CA LEU A 180 -7.46 52.80 -22.43
C LEU A 180 -6.53 53.95 -21.99
N GLY A 181 -5.47 53.63 -21.24
CA GLY A 181 -4.44 54.59 -20.84
C GLY A 181 -3.68 55.19 -22.02
N GLU A 182 -3.33 54.39 -23.03
CA GLU A 182 -2.66 54.89 -24.24
C GLU A 182 -3.62 55.74 -25.10
N ARG A 183 -4.92 55.39 -25.16
CA ARG A 183 -5.94 56.20 -25.84
C ARG A 183 -6.14 57.56 -25.16
N LEU A 184 -6.24 57.59 -23.84
CA LEU A 184 -6.35 58.82 -23.06
C LEU A 184 -5.09 59.68 -23.17
N ALA A 185 -3.91 59.08 -23.13
CA ALA A 185 -2.64 59.79 -23.32
C ALA A 185 -2.56 60.41 -24.72
N LYS A 186 -2.93 59.67 -25.78
CA LYS A 186 -2.99 60.19 -27.15
C LYS A 186 -4.03 61.30 -27.29
N GLN A 187 -5.23 61.13 -26.74
CA GLN A 187 -6.27 62.17 -26.77
C GLN A 187 -5.81 63.45 -26.07
N LYS A 188 -5.16 63.32 -24.90
CA LYS A 188 -4.61 64.46 -24.15
C LYS A 188 -3.44 65.12 -24.88
N ALA A 189 -2.57 64.35 -25.52
CA ALA A 189 -1.48 64.89 -26.33
C ALA A 189 -2.00 65.63 -27.58
N ILE A 190 -3.03 65.08 -28.23
CA ILE A 190 -3.69 65.71 -29.39
C ILE A 190 -4.39 67.00 -28.96
N SER A 191 -5.12 67.00 -27.84
CA SER A 191 -5.75 68.24 -27.33
C SER A 191 -4.71 69.30 -26.96
N MET A 192 -3.57 68.91 -26.39
CA MET A 192 -2.48 69.86 -26.09
C MET A 192 -1.86 70.45 -27.35
N LYS A 193 -1.64 69.64 -28.40
CA LYS A 193 -1.16 70.14 -29.69
C LYS A 193 -2.14 71.10 -30.33
N ASN A 194 -3.42 70.76 -30.35
CA ASN A 194 -4.45 71.63 -30.91
C ASN A 194 -4.55 72.96 -30.16
N VAL A 195 -4.41 72.97 -28.83
CA VAL A 195 -4.36 74.20 -28.03
C VAL A 195 -3.08 75.01 -28.31
N GLN A 196 -1.94 74.35 -28.50
CA GLN A 196 -0.70 75.03 -28.88
C GLN A 196 -0.77 75.62 -30.30
N GLU A 197 -1.40 74.93 -31.25
CA GLU A 197 -1.61 75.44 -32.61
C GLU A 197 -2.62 76.57 -32.65
N GLN A 198 -3.71 76.50 -31.88
CA GLN A 198 -4.63 77.63 -31.71
C GLN A 198 -3.92 78.84 -31.08
N ASN A 199 -3.10 78.65 -30.05
CA ASN A 199 -2.33 79.73 -29.45
C ASN A 199 -1.25 80.32 -30.36
N LYS A 200 -0.79 79.58 -31.38
CA LYS A 200 0.08 80.11 -32.45
C LYS A 200 -0.70 80.88 -33.52
N PHE A 201 -1.99 80.61 -33.67
CA PHE A 201 -2.86 81.31 -34.62
C PHE A 201 -3.28 82.71 -34.14
N PHE A 202 -3.22 82.95 -32.83
CA PHE A 202 -3.58 84.24 -32.19
C PHE A 202 -2.35 85.09 -31.79
N LYS A 203 -1.14 84.72 -32.19
CA LYS A 203 0.09 85.51 -32.03
C LYS A 203 0.61 85.95 -33.40
#